data_AF-A0A2I4GQP7-F1
#
_entry.id   AF-A0A2I4GQP7-F1
#
_cell.length_a   1.000
_cell.length_b   1.000
_cell.length_c   1.000
_cell.angle_alpha   90.00
_cell.angle_beta   90.00
_cell.angle_gamma   90.00
#
_symmetry.space_group_name_H-M   'P 1'
#
loop_
_entity.id
_entity.type
_entity.pdbx_description
1 polymer ?
#
loop_
_entity_poly.entity_id
_entity_poly.type
_entity_poly.pdbx_seq_one_letter_code
_entity_poly.pdbx_strand_id
1 'polypeptide(L)'
;MTLVTAAREVPIKPGHMLAARLETSEGLIPCWKAVTEVKSCSNEIIIFFLTGKATISPDCCRAISIITHNCWPAIFTSIGFTAEEGNILRGYCDAAAAEAAAPSAAAAAAPS
;
A
#
# COMPACT_ATOMS: atom_id res chain seq x y z
N MET A 1 -39.33 -32.73 -6.79
CA MET A 1 -37.94 -32.27 -6.60
C MET A 1 -38.00 -30.99 -5.78
N THR A 2 -37.73 -31.09 -4.49
CA THR A 2 -37.84 -29.96 -3.54
C THR A 2 -36.44 -29.44 -3.28
N LEU A 3 -36.14 -28.19 -3.63
CA LEU A 3 -34.87 -27.56 -3.23
C LEU A 3 -34.96 -27.18 -1.75
N VAL A 4 -34.12 -27.79 -0.93
CA VAL A 4 -33.83 -27.31 0.43
C VAL A 4 -32.73 -26.27 0.33
N THR A 5 -33.09 -24.99 0.36
CA THR A 5 -32.12 -23.90 0.58
C THR A 5 -31.93 -23.74 2.08
N ALA A 6 -30.86 -24.32 2.61
CA ALA A 6 -30.39 -24.06 3.97
C ALA A 6 -29.73 -22.68 4.01
N ALA A 7 -30.51 -21.63 4.26
CA ALA A 7 -29.97 -20.33 4.62
C ALA A 7 -29.51 -20.38 6.08
N ARG A 8 -28.20 -20.33 6.30
CA ARG A 8 -27.66 -20.03 7.64
C ARG A 8 -27.98 -18.58 7.93
N GLU A 9 -29.01 -18.34 8.73
CA GLU A 9 -29.28 -17.01 9.29
C GLU A 9 -28.19 -16.70 10.30
N VAL A 10 -27.09 -16.10 9.82
CA VAL A 10 -26.07 -15.53 10.72
C VAL A 10 -26.74 -14.33 11.37
N PRO A 11 -26.93 -14.31 12.71
CA PRO A 11 -27.51 -13.16 13.37
C PRO A 11 -26.47 -12.03 13.31
N ILE A 12 -26.56 -11.19 12.28
CA ILE A 12 -25.75 -9.97 12.19
C ILE A 12 -26.32 -9.00 13.23
N LYS A 13 -25.79 -9.11 14.45
CA LYS A 13 -26.02 -8.17 15.53
C LYS A 13 -25.58 -6.78 15.03
N PRO A 14 -26.45 -5.76 15.02
CA PRO A 14 -26.13 -4.43 14.46
C PRO A 14 -24.84 -3.82 15.02
N GLY A 15 -24.51 -4.12 16.28
CA GLY A 15 -23.28 -3.66 16.94
C GLY A 15 -21.98 -4.29 16.41
N HIS A 16 -22.01 -5.50 15.84
CA HIS A 16 -20.81 -6.15 15.30
C HIS A 16 -20.40 -5.55 13.95
N MET A 17 -21.36 -5.08 13.15
CA MET A 17 -21.10 -4.41 11.88
C MET A 17 -20.53 -3.00 12.10
N LEU A 18 -20.96 -2.31 13.15
CA LEU A 18 -20.42 -1.01 13.55
C LEU A 18 -19.01 -1.15 14.16
N ALA A 19 -18.80 -2.12 15.05
CA ALA A 19 -17.48 -2.42 15.60
C ALA A 19 -16.48 -2.78 14.49
N ALA A 20 -16.84 -3.68 13.56
CA ALA A 20 -15.97 -4.02 12.43
C ALA A 20 -15.63 -2.80 11.56
N ARG A 21 -16.58 -1.88 11.33
CA ARG A 21 -16.32 -0.62 10.62
C ARG A 21 -15.43 0.35 11.42
N LEU A 22 -15.55 0.35 12.75
CA LEU A 22 -14.79 1.25 13.62
C LEU A 22 -13.35 0.75 13.82
N GLU A 23 -13.15 -0.57 13.91
CA GLU A 23 -11.85 -1.26 13.86
C GLU A 23 -11.16 -0.99 12.50
N THR A 24 -11.94 -1.01 11.42
CA THR A 24 -11.45 -0.56 10.11
C THR A 24 -11.07 0.93 10.15
N SER A 25 -11.82 1.77 10.84
CA SER A 25 -11.55 3.22 10.93
C SER A 25 -10.30 3.55 11.73
N GLU A 26 -10.03 2.83 12.82
CA GLU A 26 -8.83 2.98 13.64
C GLU A 26 -7.57 2.52 12.88
N GLY A 27 -7.67 1.41 12.12
CA GLY A 27 -6.62 0.96 11.20
C GLY A 27 -6.44 1.84 9.95
N LEU A 28 -7.45 2.63 9.58
CA LEU A 28 -7.40 3.55 8.44
C LEU A 28 -6.68 4.87 8.75
N ILE A 29 -6.62 5.33 10.01
CA ILE A 29 -5.90 6.56 10.42
C ILE A 29 -4.41 6.55 10.00
N PRO A 30 -3.60 5.53 10.36
CA PRO A 30 -2.20 5.49 9.95
C PRO A 30 -2.04 5.40 8.44
N CYS A 31 -2.99 4.75 7.77
CA CYS A 31 -2.98 4.66 6.33
C CYS A 31 -3.37 5.97 5.62
N TRP A 32 -4.32 6.72 6.17
CA TRP A 32 -4.64 8.08 5.70
C TRP A 32 -3.47 9.04 5.88
N LYS A 33 -2.72 8.91 6.98
CA LYS A 33 -1.48 9.67 7.16
C LYS A 33 -0.45 9.32 6.08
N ALA A 34 -0.26 8.03 5.79
CA ALA A 34 0.63 7.61 4.72
C ALA A 34 0.15 8.13 3.35
N VAL A 35 -1.15 8.18 3.09
CA VAL A 35 -1.75 8.79 1.90
C VAL A 35 -1.39 10.27 1.76
N THR A 36 -1.44 11.03 2.86
CA THR A 36 -1.04 12.45 2.81
C THR A 36 0.43 12.63 2.47
N GLU A 37 1.30 11.70 2.90
CA GLU A 37 2.72 11.71 2.54
C GLU A 37 2.90 11.41 1.04
N VAL A 38 2.23 10.39 0.51
CA VAL A 38 2.28 10.08 -0.93
C VAL A 38 1.68 11.20 -1.79
N LYS A 39 0.74 11.98 -1.25
CA LYS A 39 0.23 13.18 -1.94
C LYS A 39 1.33 14.23 -2.16
N SER A 40 2.31 14.36 -1.27
CA SER A 40 3.48 15.22 -1.48
C SER A 40 4.30 14.78 -2.69
N CYS A 41 4.38 13.46 -2.91
CA CYS A 41 5.09 12.81 -4.01
C CYS A 41 4.37 12.83 -5.36
N SER A 42 3.15 13.38 -5.40
CA SER A 42 2.28 13.27 -6.59
C SER A 42 2.94 13.84 -7.86
N ASN A 43 3.76 14.89 -7.76
CA ASN A 43 4.49 15.41 -8.90
C ASN A 43 5.51 14.42 -9.48
N GLU A 44 6.30 13.76 -8.62
CA GLU A 44 7.27 12.75 -9.03
C GLU A 44 6.58 11.53 -9.64
N ILE A 45 5.47 11.09 -9.04
CA ILE A 45 4.69 9.96 -9.52
C ILE A 45 4.05 10.26 -10.89
N ILE A 46 3.51 11.46 -11.08
CA ILE A 46 2.95 11.88 -12.37
C ILE A 46 4.05 11.88 -13.45
N ILE A 47 5.23 12.44 -13.15
CA ILE A 47 6.36 12.48 -14.10
C ILE A 47 6.85 11.06 -14.44
N PHE A 48 6.88 10.17 -13.45
CA PHE A 48 7.22 8.76 -13.63
C PHE A 48 6.31 8.10 -14.66
N PHE A 49 4.98 8.24 -14.52
CA PHE A 49 4.03 7.64 -15.46
C PHE A 49 3.97 8.35 -16.82
N LEU A 50 4.10 9.68 -16.87
CA LEU A 50 4.04 10.44 -18.14
C LEU A 50 5.30 10.28 -18.99
N THR A 51 6.46 10.18 -18.35
CA THR A 51 7.77 10.25 -19.04
C THR A 51 8.53 8.93 -19.00
N GLY A 52 8.13 7.99 -18.14
CA GLY A 52 8.88 6.77 -17.84
C GLY A 52 10.21 7.04 -17.11
N LYS A 53 10.44 8.27 -16.66
CA LYS A 53 11.67 8.63 -15.94
C LYS A 53 11.53 8.27 -14.46
N ALA A 54 12.43 7.42 -14.01
CA ALA A 54 12.59 6.95 -12.65
C ALA A 54 13.20 8.03 -11.73
N THR A 55 12.39 9.01 -11.33
CA THR A 55 12.81 10.05 -10.38
C THR A 55 11.87 10.09 -9.18
N ILE A 56 11.68 8.95 -8.52
CA ILE A 56 11.01 8.92 -7.21
C ILE A 56 12.09 8.91 -6.14
N SER A 57 12.07 9.94 -5.31
CA SER A 57 12.98 10.17 -4.20
C SER A 57 12.82 9.06 -3.14
N PRO A 58 13.90 8.70 -2.41
CA PRO A 58 13.85 7.66 -1.37
C PRO A 58 12.79 7.90 -0.28
N ASP A 59 12.51 9.16 0.05
CA ASP A 59 11.45 9.52 1.00
C ASP A 59 10.06 9.16 0.46
N CYS A 60 9.80 9.48 -0.80
CA CYS A 60 8.58 9.06 -1.50
C CYS A 60 8.46 7.55 -1.62
N CYS A 61 9.56 6.85 -1.88
CA CYS A 61 9.54 5.40 -1.92
C CYS A 61 9.23 4.76 -0.56
N ARG A 62 9.66 5.37 0.55
CA ARG A 62 9.26 4.93 1.89
C ARG A 62 7.75 5.08 2.09
N ALA A 63 7.18 6.23 1.73
CA ALA A 63 5.74 6.47 1.84
C ALA A 63 4.92 5.49 0.98
N ILE A 64 5.35 5.25 -0.27
CA ILE A 64 4.75 4.28 -1.19
C ILE A 64 4.79 2.86 -0.61
N SER A 65 5.93 2.42 -0.07
CA SER A 65 6.07 1.10 0.53
C SER A 65 5.11 0.93 1.72
N ILE A 66 4.98 1.95 2.58
CA ILE A 66 4.05 1.90 3.72
C ILE A 66 2.60 1.71 3.25
N ILE A 67 2.13 2.50 2.27
CA ILE A 67 0.76 2.37 1.78
C ILE A 67 0.55 1.02 1.08
N THR A 68 1.46 0.62 0.21
CA THR A 68 1.27 -0.59 -0.61
C THR A 68 1.35 -1.88 0.22
N HIS A 69 2.11 -1.90 1.31
CA HIS A 69 2.21 -3.06 2.21
C HIS A 69 1.11 -3.10 3.28
N ASN A 70 0.76 -1.96 3.88
CA ASN A 70 -0.06 -1.94 5.09
C ASN A 70 -1.50 -1.47 4.85
N CYS A 71 -1.75 -0.80 3.73
CA CYS A 71 -3.00 -0.05 3.49
C CYS A 71 -3.76 -0.50 2.24
N TRP A 72 -3.17 -1.43 1.50
CA TRP A 72 -3.79 -2.09 0.35
C TRP A 72 -4.87 -3.09 0.81
N PRO A 73 -6.07 -3.19 0.19
CA PRO A 73 -6.59 -2.46 -0.98
C PRO A 73 -7.49 -1.26 -0.66
N ALA A 74 -7.79 -1.00 0.62
CA ALA A 74 -8.89 -0.14 1.05
C ALA A 74 -8.72 1.35 0.67
N ILE A 75 -7.49 1.79 0.39
CA ILE A 75 -7.18 3.22 0.30
C ILE A 75 -6.91 3.73 -1.12
N PHE A 76 -6.35 2.89 -1.99
CA PHE A 76 -5.93 3.33 -3.32
C PHE A 76 -7.10 3.77 -4.21
N THR A 77 -8.24 3.09 -4.10
CA THR A 77 -9.47 3.43 -4.83
C THR A 77 -10.03 4.81 -4.47
N SER A 78 -9.76 5.32 -3.26
CA SER A 78 -10.30 6.62 -2.81
C SER A 78 -9.47 7.83 -3.27
N ILE A 79 -8.23 7.61 -3.71
CA ILE A 79 -7.29 8.68 -4.10
C ILE A 79 -6.97 8.67 -5.61
N GLY A 80 -7.65 7.83 -6.37
CA GLY A 80 -7.52 7.80 -7.83
C GLY A 80 -6.31 7.04 -8.36
N PHE A 81 -5.63 6.25 -7.51
CA PHE A 81 -4.66 5.28 -8.00
C PHE A 81 -5.29 3.93 -8.28
N THR A 82 -4.87 3.29 -9.36
CA THR A 82 -5.25 1.91 -9.64
C THR A 82 -4.37 0.90 -8.90
N ALA A 83 -4.84 -0.34 -8.79
CA ALA A 83 -4.06 -1.43 -8.25
C ALA A 83 -2.79 -1.74 -9.02
N GLU A 84 -2.86 -1.59 -10.34
CA GLU A 84 -1.73 -1.79 -11.20
C GLU A 84 -0.66 -0.73 -10.95
N GLU A 85 -1.04 0.54 -10.90
CA GLU A 85 -0.11 1.65 -10.62
C GLU A 85 0.56 1.53 -9.25
N GLY A 86 -0.18 1.11 -8.22
CA GLY A 86 0.39 0.85 -6.90
C GLY A 86 1.44 -0.26 -6.89
N ASN A 87 1.21 -1.33 -7.66
CA ASN A 87 2.18 -2.43 -7.78
C ASN A 87 3.42 -2.03 -8.58
N ILE A 88 3.28 -1.21 -9.62
CA ILE A 88 4.41 -0.68 -10.39
C ILE A 88 5.29 0.20 -9.51
N LEU A 89 4.69 1.13 -8.76
CA LEU A 89 5.41 2.01 -7.85
C LEU A 89 6.14 1.23 -6.74
N ARG A 90 5.50 0.20 -6.18
CA ARG A 90 6.15 -0.68 -5.21
C ARG A 90 7.36 -1.38 -5.81
N GLY A 91 7.20 -2.01 -6.98
CA GLY A 91 8.31 -2.72 -7.64
C GLY A 91 9.50 -1.81 -7.92
N TYR A 92 9.25 -0.57 -8.34
CA TYR A 92 10.29 0.44 -8.51
C TYR A 92 11.02 0.76 -7.20
N CYS A 93 10.26 1.04 -6.14
CA CYS A 93 10.82 1.44 -4.86
C CYS A 93 11.57 0.32 -4.13
N ASP A 94 11.11 -0.92 -4.25
CA ASP A 94 11.78 -2.08 -3.68
C ASP A 94 13.13 -2.35 -4.40
N ALA A 95 13.16 -2.19 -5.72
CA ALA A 95 14.40 -2.29 -6.50
C ALA A 95 15.41 -1.20 -6.10
N ALA A 96 14.95 0.05 -6.00
CA ALA A 96 15.79 1.17 -5.58
C ALA A 96 16.37 0.98 -4.16
N ALA A 97 15.60 0.39 -3.24
CA ALA A 97 16.06 0.05 -1.90
C ALA A 97 17.11 -1.08 -1.91
N ALA A 98 16.93 -2.10 -2.75
CA ALA A 98 17.88 -3.20 -2.89
C ALA A 98 19.24 -2.72 -3.46
N GLU A 99 19.20 -1.82 -4.45
CA GLU A 99 20.41 -1.20 -5.02
C GLU A 99 21.18 -0.39 -3.97
N ALA A 100 20.48 0.36 -3.11
CA ALA A 100 21.10 1.11 -2.02
C ALA A 100 21.75 0.21 -0.95
N ALA A 101 21.25 -1.03 -0.77
CA ALA A 101 21.78 -1.99 0.21
C ALA A 101 23.01 -2.77 -0.29
N ALA A 102 23.13 -2.96 -1.62
CA ALA A 102 24.19 -3.75 -2.25
C ALA A 102 25.64 -3.34 -1.88
N PRO A 103 26.02 -2.04 -1.78
CA PRO A 103 27.38 -1.67 -1.38
C PRO A 103 27.67 -1.89 0.11
N SER A 104 26.65 -2.01 0.97
CA SER A 104 26.82 -2.19 2.41
C SER A 104 26.99 -3.67 2.81
N ALA A 105 26.33 -4.58 2.08
CA ALA A 105 26.44 -6.02 2.33
C ALA A 105 27.82 -6.59 1.95
N ALA A 106 28.49 -6.02 0.93
CA ALA A 106 29.83 -6.45 0.51
C ALA A 106 30.92 -6.07 1.53
N ALA A 107 30.76 -4.98 2.27
CA ALA A 107 31.72 -4.56 3.30
C ALA A 107 31.62 -5.39 4.59
N ALA A 108 30.46 -5.99 4.88
CA ALA A 108 30.25 -6.85 6.05
C ALA A 108 30.71 -8.31 5.84
N ALA A 109 31.07 -8.69 4.61
CA ALA A 109 31.39 -10.06 4.24
C ALA A 109 32.90 -10.33 4.09
N ALA A 110 33.79 -9.41 4.47
CA ALA A 110 35.23 -9.68 4.51
C ALA A 110 35.57 -10.51 5.77
N PRO A 111 35.92 -11.81 5.65
CA PRO A 111 36.38 -12.58 6.81
C PRO A 111 37.76 -12.08 7.25
N SER A 112 37.94 -11.92 8.57
CA SER A 112 39.27 -11.83 9.21
C SER A 112 39.91 -13.20 9.34
#